data_AF-A0A147ESR4-F1
#
_entry.id   AF-A0A147ESR4-F1
#
_cell.length_a   1.000
_cell.length_b   1.000
_cell.length_c   1.000
_cell.angle_alpha   90.00
_cell.angle_beta   90.00
_cell.angle_gamma   90.00
#
_symmetry.space_group_name_H-M   'P 1'
#
loop_
_entity.id
_entity.type
_entity.pdbx_description
1 polymer ?
#
loop_
_entity_poly.entity_id
_entity_poly.type
_entity_poly.pdbx_seq_one_letter_code
_entity_poly.pdbx_strand_id
1 'polypeptide(L)'
;MTTDQEGRRRQLAAASDPRATRTRQRIIAACRELLEAERSVTVAAVCTRAGVGRSTFYTHFATVGDVAVAAVDHLIDRLVADDIARRAAGLERSVIVRTGLTDLCRAVVQERAFFLYALSAPATEHVRERFVADLAAGLRTTVRSEIPDVAEAFERTAADFLANGAVGALLDWLAEPAGRTESDMIDFLSELLPRWLITGRVN
;
A
#
# COMPACT_ATOMS: atom_id res chain seq x y z
N MET A 1 21.34 -0.81 24.73
CA MET A 1 19.90 -0.65 25.06
C MET A 1 18.98 -0.86 23.85
N THR A 2 19.48 -0.68 22.61
CA THR A 2 18.73 -0.86 21.35
C THR A 2 18.41 -2.33 21.02
N THR A 3 19.25 -3.28 21.45
CA THR A 3 19.14 -4.72 21.12
C THR A 3 17.94 -5.44 21.75
N ASP A 4 17.50 -5.01 22.93
CA ASP A 4 16.38 -5.62 23.67
C ASP A 4 15.01 -5.20 23.08
N GLN A 5 14.87 -3.94 22.68
CA GLN A 5 13.65 -3.44 22.04
C GLN A 5 13.47 -3.98 20.61
N GLU A 6 14.57 -4.18 19.88
CA GLU A 6 14.58 -4.82 18.56
C GLU A 6 14.05 -6.26 18.63
N GLY A 7 14.55 -7.05 19.60
CA GLY A 7 14.11 -8.42 19.84
C GLY A 7 12.64 -8.50 20.22
N ARG A 8 12.19 -7.60 21.11
CA ARG A 8 10.78 -7.52 21.53
C ARG A 8 9.84 -7.11 20.38
N ARG A 9 10.27 -6.20 19.49
CA ARG A 9 9.53 -5.82 18.27
C ARG A 9 9.31 -7.04 17.36
N ARG A 10 10.35 -7.82 17.08
CA ARG A 10 10.23 -9.04 16.25
C ARG A 10 9.32 -10.09 16.88
N GLN A 11 9.41 -10.26 18.20
CA GLN A 11 8.60 -11.24 18.92
C GLN A 11 7.11 -10.87 18.93
N LEU A 12 6.77 -9.58 19.07
CA LEU A 12 5.40 -9.08 18.99
C LEU A 12 4.85 -9.06 17.56
N ALA A 13 5.70 -8.98 16.53
CA ALA A 13 5.27 -9.13 15.14
C ALA A 13 4.94 -10.60 14.81
N ALA A 14 5.68 -11.55 15.39
CA ALA A 14 5.49 -12.98 15.18
C ALA A 14 4.34 -13.58 16.02
N ALA A 15 4.17 -13.11 17.25
CA ALA A 15 3.06 -13.50 18.12
C ALA A 15 1.89 -12.54 17.87
N SER A 16 0.84 -13.01 17.19
CA SER A 16 -0.35 -12.23 16.85
C SER A 16 -1.17 -11.84 18.11
N ASP A 17 -0.61 -11.01 19.00
CA ASP A 17 -1.23 -10.57 20.26
C ASP A 17 -2.28 -9.47 19.96
N PRO A 18 -3.58 -9.71 20.26
CA PRO A 18 -4.64 -8.72 20.04
C PRO A 18 -4.39 -7.38 20.74
N ARG A 19 -3.69 -7.37 21.88
CA ARG A 19 -3.34 -6.13 22.61
C ARG A 19 -2.27 -5.34 21.88
N ALA A 20 -1.27 -6.04 21.31
CA ALA A 20 -0.24 -5.42 20.49
C ALA A 20 -0.85 -4.81 19.23
N THR A 21 -1.74 -5.53 18.54
CA THR A 21 -2.46 -5.03 17.35
C THR A 21 -3.29 -3.80 17.67
N ARG A 22 -4.08 -3.82 18.75
CA ARG A 22 -4.89 -2.66 19.17
C ARG A 22 -4.02 -1.44 19.51
N THR A 23 -2.87 -1.66 20.14
CA THR A 23 -1.92 -0.57 20.46
C THR A 23 -1.31 0.02 19.20
N ARG A 24 -0.88 -0.82 18.25
CA ARG A 24 -0.38 -0.38 16.94
C ARG A 24 -1.42 0.45 16.20
N GLN A 25 -2.67 -0.02 16.14
CA GLN A 25 -3.78 0.71 15.50
C GLN A 25 -4.04 2.07 16.14
N ARG A 26 -3.99 2.18 17.47
CA ARG A 26 -4.10 3.47 18.17
C ARG A 26 -2.98 4.44 17.81
N ILE A 27 -1.75 3.95 17.69
CA ILE A 27 -0.59 4.76 17.29
C ILE A 27 -0.74 5.24 15.84
N ILE A 28 -1.16 4.36 14.93
CA ILE A 28 -1.41 4.70 13.52
C ILE A 28 -2.54 5.75 13.42
N ALA A 29 -3.67 5.54 14.09
CA ALA A 29 -4.79 6.49 14.08
C ALA A 29 -4.38 7.87 14.62
N ALA A 30 -3.65 7.92 15.73
CA ALA A 30 -3.13 9.16 16.29
C ALA A 30 -2.16 9.88 15.34
N CYS A 31 -1.33 9.13 14.61
CA CYS A 31 -0.45 9.68 13.60
C CYS A 31 -1.25 10.27 12.43
N ARG A 32 -2.28 9.56 11.96
CA ARG A 32 -3.19 10.03 10.90
C ARG A 32 -3.84 11.36 11.26
N GLU A 33 -4.44 11.45 12.46
CA GLU A 33 -5.08 12.68 12.94
C GLU A 33 -4.12 13.87 13.01
N LEU A 34 -2.84 13.63 13.31
CA LEU A 34 -1.82 14.69 13.35
C LEU A 34 -1.45 15.15 11.93
N LEU A 35 -1.32 14.21 11.00
CA LEU A 35 -1.03 14.50 9.59
C LEU A 35 -2.18 15.26 8.93
N GLU A 36 -3.42 14.81 9.13
CA GLU A 36 -4.63 15.47 8.59
C GLU A 36 -4.84 16.87 9.15
N ALA A 37 -4.40 17.12 10.40
CA ALA A 37 -4.43 18.44 11.01
C ALA A 37 -3.23 19.33 10.65
N GLU A 38 -2.37 18.90 9.72
CA GLU A 38 -1.14 19.59 9.30
C GLU A 38 -0.22 19.95 10.49
N ARG A 39 -0.19 19.09 11.51
CA ARG A 39 0.64 19.29 12.70
C ARG A 39 1.97 18.56 12.59
N SER A 40 2.96 19.05 13.32
CA SER A 40 4.25 18.37 13.46
C SER A 40 4.05 16.95 14.02
N VAL A 41 4.49 15.96 13.26
CA VAL A 41 4.38 14.55 13.66
C VAL A 41 5.68 14.10 14.31
N THR A 42 5.71 14.19 15.62
CA THR A 42 6.81 13.69 16.45
C THR A 42 6.36 12.50 17.27
N VAL A 43 7.30 11.63 17.69
CA VAL A 43 6.99 10.52 18.61
C VAL A 43 6.25 11.02 19.85
N ALA A 44 6.65 12.17 20.41
CA ALA A 44 5.99 12.75 21.58
C ALA A 44 4.54 13.15 21.31
N ALA A 45 4.27 13.81 20.17
CA ALA A 45 2.92 14.20 19.78
C ALA A 45 2.03 12.98 19.53
N VAL A 46 2.56 11.97 18.82
CA VAL A 46 1.85 10.72 18.54
C VAL A 46 1.55 9.98 19.85
N CYS A 47 2.52 9.82 20.76
CA CYS A 47 2.31 9.21 22.07
C CYS A 47 1.22 9.92 22.88
N THR A 48 1.26 11.25 22.91
CA THR A 48 0.29 12.08 23.63
C THR A 48 -1.11 11.88 23.08
N ARG A 49 -1.26 11.92 21.75
CA ARG A 49 -2.56 11.73 21.11
C ARG A 49 -3.07 10.30 21.25
N ALA A 50 -2.21 9.31 21.06
CA ALA A 50 -2.57 7.90 21.16
C ALA A 50 -2.88 7.48 22.61
N GLY A 51 -2.48 8.27 23.62
CA GLY A 51 -2.60 7.91 25.03
C GLY A 51 -1.71 6.73 25.41
N VAL A 52 -0.46 6.73 24.94
CA VAL A 52 0.56 5.69 25.21
C VAL A 52 1.89 6.32 25.64
N GLY A 53 2.70 5.58 26.39
CA GLY A 53 4.05 6.02 26.76
C GLY A 53 5.06 5.89 25.60
N ARG A 54 6.18 6.63 25.67
CA ARG A 54 7.28 6.53 24.69
C ARG A 54 7.89 5.13 24.63
N SER A 55 8.04 4.45 25.77
CA SER A 55 8.53 3.06 25.81
C SER A 55 7.59 2.10 25.07
N THR A 56 6.27 2.30 25.18
CA THR A 56 5.26 1.55 24.42
C THR A 56 5.39 1.83 22.93
N PHE A 57 5.58 3.09 22.52
CA PHE A 57 5.82 3.43 21.12
C PHE A 57 7.03 2.67 20.56
N TYR A 58 8.19 2.77 21.22
CA TYR A 58 9.43 2.14 20.77
C TYR A 58 9.42 0.60 20.81
N THR A 59 8.46 0.02 21.54
CA THR A 59 8.17 -1.42 21.52
C THR A 59 7.44 -1.85 20.24
N HIS A 60 6.79 -0.92 19.53
CA HIS A 60 6.03 -1.21 18.31
C HIS A 60 6.64 -0.61 17.03
N PHE A 61 7.29 0.56 17.13
CA PHE A 61 7.83 1.32 16.01
C PHE A 61 9.13 2.00 16.43
N ALA A 62 10.17 1.97 15.59
CA ALA A 62 11.42 2.69 15.88
C ALA A 62 11.29 4.18 15.53
N THR A 63 10.53 4.50 14.49
CA THR A 63 10.33 5.87 14.00
C THR A 63 8.87 6.16 13.65
N VAL A 64 8.53 7.44 13.45
CA VAL A 64 7.24 7.84 12.85
C VAL A 64 7.15 7.36 11.38
N GLY A 65 8.28 7.28 10.68
CA GLY A 65 8.34 6.70 9.33
C GLY A 65 7.85 5.25 9.33
N ASP A 66 8.23 4.45 10.33
CA ASP A 66 7.77 3.06 10.45
C ASP A 66 6.25 2.98 10.69
N VAL A 67 5.67 3.99 11.34
CA VAL A 67 4.21 4.09 11.51
C VAL A 67 3.55 4.34 10.17
N ALA A 68 4.11 5.23 9.34
CA ALA A 68 3.61 5.50 8.01
C ALA A 68 3.71 4.27 7.09
N VAL A 69 4.85 3.56 7.11
CA VAL A 69 5.02 2.28 6.42
C VAL A 69 3.93 1.30 6.84
N ALA A 70 3.77 1.09 8.16
CA ALA A 70 2.79 0.14 8.68
C ALA A 70 1.33 0.52 8.40
N ALA A 71 1.03 1.81 8.21
CA ALA A 71 -0.30 2.27 7.84
C ALA A 71 -0.68 1.82 6.42
N VAL A 72 0.29 1.71 5.52
CA VAL A 72 0.06 1.36 4.10
C VAL A 72 0.44 -0.09 3.75
N ASP A 73 1.18 -0.80 4.60
CA ASP A 73 1.71 -2.17 4.38
C ASP A 73 0.60 -3.19 4.00
N HIS A 74 -0.59 -3.07 4.60
CA HIS A 74 -1.71 -4.00 4.35
C HIS A 74 -2.61 -3.59 3.18
N LEU A 75 -2.32 -2.48 2.53
CA LEU A 75 -3.16 -1.96 1.46
C LEU A 75 -3.15 -2.93 0.28
N ILE A 76 -1.96 -3.29 -0.21
CA ILE A 76 -1.81 -4.15 -1.37
C ILE A 76 -2.27 -5.58 -1.10
N ASP A 77 -1.90 -6.17 0.04
CA ASP A 77 -2.27 -7.55 0.38
C ASP A 77 -3.78 -7.79 0.27
N ARG A 78 -4.59 -6.84 0.76
CA ARG A 78 -6.05 -6.92 0.66
C ARG A 78 -6.53 -6.82 -0.78
N LEU A 79 -6.00 -5.86 -1.55
CA LEU A 79 -6.39 -5.68 -2.95
C LEU A 79 -6.05 -6.91 -3.80
N VAL A 80 -4.90 -7.52 -3.55
CA VAL A 80 -4.48 -8.76 -4.24
C VAL A 80 -5.39 -9.92 -3.85
N ALA A 81 -5.71 -10.08 -2.56
CA ALA A 81 -6.64 -11.12 -2.12
C ALA A 81 -8.03 -10.96 -2.76
N ASP A 82 -8.53 -9.72 -2.85
CA ASP A 82 -9.81 -9.41 -3.48
C ASP A 82 -9.77 -9.64 -5.01
N ASP A 83 -8.68 -9.29 -5.71
CA ASP A 83 -8.49 -9.62 -7.14
C ASP A 83 -8.54 -11.14 -7.38
N ILE A 84 -7.79 -11.91 -6.58
CA ILE A 84 -7.77 -13.38 -6.65
C ILE A 84 -9.18 -13.95 -6.42
N ALA A 85 -9.89 -13.47 -5.40
CA ALA A 85 -11.25 -13.92 -5.09
C ALA A 85 -12.22 -13.65 -6.25
N ARG A 86 -12.14 -12.45 -6.86
CA ARG A 86 -12.97 -12.08 -8.02
C ARG A 86 -12.67 -12.95 -9.25
N ARG A 87 -11.41 -13.28 -9.50
CA ARG A 87 -11.01 -14.19 -10.59
C ARG A 87 -11.51 -15.60 -10.34
N ALA A 88 -11.37 -16.11 -9.12
CA ALA A 88 -11.89 -17.42 -8.73
C ALA A 88 -13.42 -17.52 -8.85
N ALA A 89 -14.12 -16.40 -8.63
CA ALA A 89 -15.57 -16.30 -8.84
C ALA A 89 -15.99 -16.24 -10.33
N GLY A 90 -15.05 -16.20 -11.27
CA GLY A 90 -15.32 -16.17 -12.71
C GLY A 90 -15.95 -14.86 -13.19
N LEU A 91 -15.71 -13.75 -12.50
CA LEU A 91 -16.18 -12.44 -12.94
C LEU A 91 -15.49 -12.01 -14.25
N GLU A 92 -16.17 -11.17 -15.03
CA GLU A 92 -15.62 -10.61 -16.26
C GLU A 92 -14.35 -9.78 -16.00
N ARG A 93 -13.29 -9.99 -16.80
CA ARG A 93 -11.97 -9.40 -16.58
C ARG A 93 -12.01 -7.87 -16.48
N SER A 94 -12.80 -7.22 -17.35
CA SER A 94 -12.99 -5.77 -17.34
C SER A 94 -13.62 -5.27 -16.02
N VAL A 95 -14.55 -6.03 -15.45
CA VAL A 95 -15.17 -5.75 -14.16
C VAL A 95 -14.16 -5.93 -13.03
N ILE A 96 -13.36 -7.00 -13.06
CA ILE A 96 -12.32 -7.26 -12.06
C ILE A 96 -11.32 -6.10 -12.04
N VAL A 97 -10.76 -5.75 -13.21
CA VAL A 97 -9.74 -4.70 -13.33
C VAL A 97 -10.29 -3.35 -12.90
N ARG A 98 -11.49 -2.95 -13.39
CA ARG A 98 -12.08 -1.66 -13.01
C ARG A 98 -12.38 -1.58 -11.52
N THR A 99 -12.86 -2.67 -10.93
CA THR A 99 -13.11 -2.74 -9.47
C THR A 99 -11.78 -2.65 -8.70
N GLY A 100 -10.76 -3.40 -9.11
CA GLY A 100 -9.43 -3.34 -8.48
C GLY A 100 -8.78 -1.96 -8.56
N LEU A 101 -8.87 -1.29 -9.71
CA LEU A 101 -8.39 0.09 -9.86
C LEU A 101 -9.18 1.07 -8.99
N THR A 102 -10.51 0.90 -8.89
CA THR A 102 -11.35 1.72 -8.01
C THR A 102 -10.94 1.55 -6.55
N ASP A 103 -10.77 0.31 -6.09
CA ASP A 103 -10.36 0.03 -4.71
C ASP A 103 -8.95 0.55 -4.43
N LEU A 104 -8.03 0.42 -5.39
CA LEU A 104 -6.69 0.97 -5.29
C LEU A 104 -6.70 2.50 -5.17
N CYS A 105 -7.43 3.19 -6.06
CA CYS A 105 -7.55 4.66 -6.03
C CYS A 105 -8.17 5.13 -4.71
N ARG A 106 -9.26 4.50 -4.28
CA ARG A 106 -9.90 4.82 -3.00
C ARG A 106 -8.96 4.60 -1.82
N ALA A 107 -8.23 3.49 -1.81
CA ALA A 107 -7.33 3.17 -0.70
C ALA A 107 -6.16 4.17 -0.62
N VAL A 108 -5.59 4.60 -1.75
CA VAL A 108 -4.52 5.61 -1.73
C VAL A 108 -5.03 7.00 -1.33
N VAL A 109 -6.26 7.36 -1.70
CA VAL A 109 -6.91 8.59 -1.24
C VAL A 109 -7.18 8.55 0.27
N GLN A 110 -7.67 7.43 0.79
CA GLN A 110 -7.91 7.24 2.22
C GLN A 110 -6.63 7.37 3.06
N GLU A 111 -5.49 6.92 2.52
CA GLU A 111 -4.19 7.00 3.18
C GLU A 111 -3.31 8.16 2.66
N ARG A 112 -3.91 9.14 1.97
CA ARG A 112 -3.19 10.25 1.29
C ARG A 112 -2.19 10.94 2.21
N ALA A 113 -2.58 11.23 3.45
CA ALA A 113 -1.73 11.93 4.40
C ALA A 113 -0.44 11.15 4.71
N PHE A 114 -0.52 9.82 4.82
CA PHE A 114 0.66 8.96 5.01
C PHE A 114 1.52 8.86 3.75
N PHE A 115 0.90 8.76 2.57
CA PHE A 115 1.65 8.75 1.31
C PHE A 115 2.41 10.07 1.10
N LEU A 116 1.77 11.23 1.30
CA LEU A 116 2.44 12.52 1.19
C LEU A 116 3.56 12.70 2.22
N TYR A 117 3.32 12.27 3.46
CA TYR A 117 4.35 12.26 4.49
C TYR A 117 5.55 11.40 4.07
N ALA A 118 5.30 10.19 3.58
CA ALA A 118 6.32 9.29 3.06
C ALA A 118 7.03 9.85 1.82
N LEU A 119 6.37 10.61 0.97
CA LEU A 119 7.03 11.22 -0.20
C LEU A 119 7.92 12.41 0.18
N SER A 120 7.61 13.11 1.27
CA SER A 120 8.30 14.35 1.67
C SER A 120 9.57 14.13 2.52
N ALA A 121 9.74 12.95 3.13
CA ALA A 121 10.86 12.68 4.03
C ALA A 121 12.03 11.96 3.33
N PRO A 122 13.30 12.25 3.66
CA PRO A 122 14.46 11.55 3.08
C PRO A 122 14.55 10.05 3.43
N ALA A 123 13.83 9.59 4.45
CA ALA A 123 13.92 8.22 4.99
C ALA A 123 12.92 7.23 4.34
N THR A 124 12.20 7.62 3.29
CA THR A 124 10.96 6.94 2.87
C THR A 124 10.89 6.52 1.41
N GLU A 125 12.04 6.52 0.70
CA GLU A 125 12.21 5.77 -0.56
C GLU A 125 11.73 4.31 -0.40
N HIS A 126 11.99 3.72 0.77
CA HIS A 126 11.53 2.39 1.18
C HIS A 126 10.00 2.19 1.11
N VAL A 127 9.18 3.23 1.34
CA VAL A 127 7.71 3.09 1.26
C VAL A 127 7.28 2.89 -0.19
N ARG A 128 7.81 3.72 -1.10
CA ARG A 128 7.54 3.58 -2.54
C ARG A 128 8.03 2.24 -3.05
N GLU A 129 9.28 1.88 -2.74
CA GLU A 129 9.87 0.60 -3.14
C GLU A 129 9.04 -0.59 -2.65
N ARG A 130 8.63 -0.57 -1.38
CA ARG A 130 7.82 -1.65 -0.82
C ARG A 130 6.45 -1.72 -1.48
N PHE A 131 5.78 -0.59 -1.68
CA PHE A 131 4.47 -0.53 -2.33
C PHE A 131 4.53 -1.07 -3.77
N VAL A 132 5.58 -0.72 -4.52
CA VAL A 132 5.84 -1.28 -5.86
C VAL A 132 6.12 -2.78 -5.78
N ALA A 133 6.96 -3.23 -4.85
CA ALA A 133 7.33 -4.63 -4.71
C ALA A 133 6.13 -5.52 -4.37
N ASP A 134 5.28 -5.08 -3.45
CA ASP A 134 4.08 -5.81 -3.04
C ASP A 134 3.07 -5.86 -4.21
N LEU A 135 2.86 -4.74 -4.92
CA LEU A 135 1.94 -4.72 -6.06
C LEU A 135 2.46 -5.60 -7.21
N ALA A 136 3.77 -5.55 -7.49
CA ALA A 136 4.39 -6.42 -8.48
C ALA A 136 4.25 -7.90 -8.10
N ALA A 137 4.42 -8.25 -6.82
CA ALA A 137 4.21 -9.63 -6.35
C ALA A 137 2.77 -10.11 -6.57
N GLY A 138 1.77 -9.26 -6.31
CA GLY A 138 0.38 -9.54 -6.63
C GLY A 138 0.16 -9.74 -8.13
N LEU A 139 0.65 -8.81 -8.94
CA LEU A 139 0.51 -8.83 -10.40
C LEU A 139 1.19 -10.04 -11.06
N ARG A 140 2.27 -10.58 -10.49
CA ARG A 140 2.87 -11.85 -10.97
C ARG A 140 1.87 -13.00 -10.94
N THR A 141 1.10 -13.10 -9.85
CA THR A 141 0.03 -14.10 -9.70
C THR A 141 -1.04 -13.89 -10.78
N THR A 142 -1.46 -12.64 -10.98
CA THR A 142 -2.43 -12.28 -12.02
C THR A 142 -1.93 -12.62 -13.43
N VAL A 143 -0.71 -12.23 -13.78
CA VAL A 143 -0.10 -12.48 -15.11
C VAL A 143 -0.06 -13.98 -15.41
N ARG A 144 0.37 -14.79 -14.44
CA ARG A 144 0.44 -16.25 -14.59
C ARG A 144 -0.94 -16.89 -14.77
N SER A 145 -1.97 -16.33 -14.13
CA SER A 145 -3.35 -16.80 -14.30
C SER A 145 -3.93 -16.45 -15.67
N GLU A 146 -3.54 -15.31 -16.25
CA GLU A 146 -4.10 -14.78 -17.49
C GLU A 146 -3.38 -15.25 -18.75
N ILE A 147 -2.11 -15.64 -18.62
CA ILE A 147 -1.26 -16.07 -19.74
C ILE A 147 -0.73 -17.47 -19.42
N PRO A 148 -1.37 -18.53 -19.95
CA PRO A 148 -0.83 -19.89 -19.86
C PRO A 148 0.59 -19.96 -20.42
N ASP A 149 1.46 -20.73 -19.75
CA ASP A 149 2.86 -20.95 -20.15
C ASP A 149 3.69 -19.67 -20.34
N VAL A 150 3.36 -18.60 -19.61
CA VAL A 150 4.12 -17.34 -19.63
C VAL A 150 5.59 -17.57 -19.26
N ALA A 151 6.50 -17.02 -20.05
CA ALA A 151 7.92 -17.04 -19.71
C ALA A 151 8.18 -16.22 -18.44
N GLU A 152 8.96 -16.77 -17.50
CA GLU A 152 9.26 -16.10 -16.21
C GLU A 152 9.83 -14.69 -16.40
N ALA A 153 10.69 -14.50 -17.40
CA ALA A 153 11.24 -13.18 -17.72
C ALA A 153 10.14 -12.18 -18.09
N PHE A 154 9.16 -12.59 -18.92
CA PHE A 154 8.03 -11.74 -19.27
C PHE A 154 7.12 -11.49 -18.06
N GLU A 155 6.82 -12.51 -17.26
CA GLU A 155 6.02 -12.38 -16.03
C GLU A 155 6.60 -11.29 -15.10
N ARG A 156 7.90 -11.38 -14.83
CA ARG A 156 8.63 -10.43 -13.99
C ARG A 156 8.60 -9.03 -14.59
N THR A 157 8.98 -8.88 -15.85
CA THR A 157 9.01 -7.57 -16.53
C THR A 157 7.62 -6.94 -16.61
N ALA A 158 6.58 -7.71 -16.94
CA ALA A 158 5.22 -7.20 -17.02
C ALA A 158 4.71 -6.73 -15.65
N ALA A 159 4.88 -7.54 -14.60
CA ALA A 159 4.46 -7.18 -13.26
C ALA A 159 5.19 -5.95 -12.73
N ASP A 160 6.51 -5.88 -12.91
CA ASP A 160 7.31 -4.74 -12.47
C ASP A 160 6.94 -3.46 -13.23
N PHE A 161 6.72 -3.55 -14.55
CA PHE A 161 6.29 -2.42 -15.37
C PHE A 161 4.91 -1.89 -14.94
N LEU A 162 3.94 -2.78 -14.79
CA LEU A 162 2.58 -2.44 -14.39
C LEU A 162 2.54 -1.83 -12.98
N ALA A 163 3.27 -2.42 -12.02
CA ALA A 163 3.35 -1.90 -10.66
C ALA A 163 3.99 -0.52 -10.62
N ASN A 164 5.14 -0.33 -11.29
CA ASN A 164 5.82 0.97 -11.32
C ASN A 164 4.97 2.04 -12.02
N GLY A 165 4.32 1.69 -13.12
CA GLY A 165 3.43 2.60 -13.85
C GLY A 165 2.24 3.05 -13.01
N ALA A 166 1.52 2.10 -12.39
CA ALA A 166 0.37 2.40 -11.54
C ALA A 166 0.77 3.20 -10.30
N VAL A 167 1.78 2.76 -9.55
CA VAL A 167 2.24 3.46 -8.34
C VAL A 167 2.77 4.85 -8.67
N GLY A 168 3.56 4.99 -9.74
CA GLY A 168 4.08 6.28 -10.18
C GLY A 168 2.95 7.26 -10.49
N ALA A 169 1.97 6.84 -11.30
CA ALA A 169 0.82 7.67 -11.66
C ALA A 169 -0.04 8.06 -10.45
N LEU A 170 -0.29 7.13 -9.52
CA LEU A 170 -1.08 7.40 -8.32
C LEU A 170 -0.37 8.34 -7.36
N LEU A 171 0.92 8.14 -7.10
CA LEU A 171 1.68 9.00 -6.18
C LEU A 171 1.87 10.41 -6.75
N ASP A 172 2.10 10.54 -8.07
CA ASP A 172 2.09 11.82 -8.77
C ASP A 172 0.74 12.54 -8.60
N TRP A 173 -0.37 11.84 -8.86
CA TRP A 173 -1.71 12.39 -8.72
C TRP A 173 -2.04 12.82 -7.28
N LEU A 174 -1.65 12.04 -6.27
CA LEU A 174 -1.88 12.40 -4.86
C LEU A 174 -1.12 13.66 -4.45
N ALA A 175 0.10 13.82 -4.96
CA ALA A 175 0.96 14.97 -4.71
C ALA A 175 0.43 16.23 -5.43
N GLU A 176 0.10 16.10 -6.71
CA GLU A 176 -0.41 17.19 -7.54
C GLU A 176 -1.56 16.69 -8.43
N PRO A 177 -2.81 16.82 -7.98
CA PRO A 177 -3.95 16.34 -8.75
C PRO A 177 -4.07 16.99 -10.12
N ALA A 178 -3.65 18.26 -10.26
CA ALA A 178 -3.70 19.00 -11.53
C ALA A 178 -5.06 18.94 -12.24
N GLY A 179 -6.16 18.93 -11.47
CA GLY A 179 -7.53 18.82 -11.97
C GLY A 179 -8.02 17.41 -12.29
N ARG A 180 -7.18 16.37 -12.18
CA ARG A 180 -7.56 14.96 -12.35
C ARG A 180 -8.37 14.48 -11.15
N THR A 181 -9.53 13.89 -11.40
CA THR A 181 -10.39 13.26 -10.39
C THR A 181 -10.05 11.78 -10.18
N GLU A 182 -10.61 11.16 -9.14
CA GLU A 182 -10.50 9.71 -8.93
C GLU A 182 -11.05 8.92 -10.13
N SER A 183 -12.15 9.38 -10.72
CA SER A 183 -12.74 8.74 -11.91
C SER A 183 -11.79 8.83 -13.10
N ASP A 184 -11.18 10.00 -13.33
CA ASP A 184 -10.22 10.18 -14.42
C ASP A 184 -9.03 9.23 -14.26
N MET A 185 -8.52 9.07 -13.04
CA MET A 185 -7.41 8.15 -12.79
C MET A 185 -7.78 6.69 -13.05
N ILE A 186 -9.00 6.27 -12.66
CA ILE A 186 -9.48 4.91 -12.95
C ILE A 186 -9.58 4.69 -14.47
N ASP A 187 -10.11 5.67 -15.21
CA ASP A 187 -10.29 5.59 -16.66
C ASP A 187 -8.92 5.60 -17.37
N PHE A 188 -8.02 6.53 -17.03
CA PHE A 188 -6.67 6.60 -17.62
C PHE A 188 -5.85 5.35 -17.33
N LEU A 189 -5.84 4.86 -16.09
CA LEU A 189 -5.14 3.63 -15.76
C LEU A 189 -5.74 2.45 -16.53
N SER A 190 -7.06 2.37 -16.65
CA SER A 190 -7.71 1.32 -17.46
C SER A 190 -7.28 1.38 -18.93
N GLU A 191 -7.11 2.56 -19.52
CA GLU A 191 -6.67 2.70 -20.91
C GLU A 191 -5.18 2.37 -21.13
N LEU A 192 -4.34 2.60 -20.12
CA LEU A 192 -2.90 2.34 -20.16
C LEU A 192 -2.54 0.87 -19.92
N LEU A 193 -3.45 0.09 -19.32
CA LEU A 193 -3.25 -1.33 -19.06
C LEU A 193 -3.30 -2.14 -20.35
N PRO A 194 -2.52 -3.23 -20.45
CA PRO A 194 -2.48 -4.05 -21.64
C PRO A 194 -3.78 -4.83 -21.85
N ARG A 195 -4.21 -4.96 -23.11
CA ARG A 195 -5.49 -5.61 -23.47
C ARG A 195 -5.63 -7.03 -22.94
N TRP A 196 -4.53 -7.78 -22.83
CA TRP A 196 -4.56 -9.14 -22.31
C TRP A 196 -5.04 -9.22 -20.85
N LEU A 197 -4.91 -8.12 -20.09
CA LEU A 197 -5.38 -8.02 -18.71
C LEU A 197 -6.87 -7.62 -18.62
N ILE A 198 -7.38 -6.86 -19.59
CA ILE A 198 -8.74 -6.27 -19.55
C ILE A 198 -9.75 -7.08 -20.35
N THR A 199 -9.38 -7.50 -21.56
CA THR A 199 -10.28 -8.15 -22.52
C THR A 199 -9.80 -9.53 -22.96
N GLY A 200 -8.64 -9.97 -22.47
CA GLY A 200 -7.95 -11.17 -22.94
C GLY A 200 -7.15 -10.95 -24.23
N ARG A 201 -6.28 -11.91 -24.57
CA ARG A 201 -5.56 -11.88 -25.86
C ARG A 201 -6.55 -12.21 -26.98
N VAL A 202 -6.63 -11.32 -27.97
CA VAL A 202 -7.15 -11.71 -29.28
C VAL A 202 -6.07 -12.57 -29.91
N ASN A 203 -6.41 -13.81 -30.24
CA ASN A 203 -5.53 -14.76 -30.92
C ASN A 203 -5.24 -14.28 -32.35
#